data_AF-A0A014LFN5-F1
#
_entry.id   AF-A0A014LFN5-F1
#
_cell.length_a   1.000
_cell.length_b   1.000
_cell.length_c   1.000
_cell.angle_alpha   90.00
_cell.angle_beta   90.00
_cell.angle_gamma   90.00
#
_symmetry.space_group_name_H-M   'P 1'
#
loop_
_entity.id
_entity.type
_entity.pdbx_description
1 polymer ?
#
loop_
_entity_poly.entity_id
_entity_poly.type
_entity_poly.pdbx_seq_one_letter_code
_entity_poly.pdbx_strand_id
1 'polypeptide(L)'
;MSHRRVNKRTLAISGAAITALGAAAILLPNANATPDESSGAKTFSSPAAVKLARSLASDLGDNGAGWYYDNGNRQLVMNVVDEDSAESVRAKGAVAKVVQNSMADLKAATQTLSSDASVPGTAWSIDPVTNKVQVTADRTVTGAKWDTLTKATGQMEGMVSVKRSKGEFKKFDGEEAAQPGDNGGAGAGDAAGDAGDTGAGDAAGAAGGAGDAGAGAAGGAGDAGAGGAGDAAGGAGDAGGAGDAAAGGLDGGDAIFGGGARCSLGFNVSVDGAPGFLTAGHCGNESQTWTSDEAGAQQVGTVQDSKFPENDFALVMYDDATTQPSSTVDLQNGNTQEIGRAVEASVGLKVQRSGSTTGVTDGTVTGLNATVNYGNGDIVNGLIQTDVCAEPGDSGGSMFAEDAAVGLTSGGSGDCTQGGETFFQPVTAALEATGAVIGADGGGAGGGDAAGGAGDAAGGAGGAAGGAGDAAGGAGDTAGAGNAGAGDAGAGDAGAAAGAGDTGSEAGQGIN
;
A
#
# COMPACT_ATOMS: atom_id res chain seq x y z
N MET A 1 -2.65 -24.67 82.76
CA MET A 1 -1.65 -24.22 83.75
C MET A 1 -0.51 -25.24 83.73
N SER A 2 0.50 -25.04 82.88
CA SER A 2 1.80 -24.46 83.25
C SER A 2 2.37 -25.05 84.55
N HIS A 3 3.50 -25.74 84.50
CA HIS A 3 4.78 -25.10 84.84
C HIS A 3 5.97 -26.06 84.68
N ARG A 4 6.82 -25.65 83.75
CA ARG A 4 8.27 -25.82 83.65
C ARG A 4 8.96 -25.84 85.03
N ARG A 5 10.02 -26.65 85.20
CA ARG A 5 11.14 -26.32 86.10
C ARG A 5 12.49 -26.57 85.46
N VAL A 6 13.35 -25.59 85.71
CA VAL A 6 14.72 -25.33 85.28
C VAL A 6 15.68 -25.77 86.40
N ASN A 7 16.93 -26.12 86.07
CA ASN A 7 18.13 -25.82 86.87
C ASN A 7 19.36 -26.06 85.96
N LYS A 8 20.30 -25.14 85.69
CA LYS A 8 21.11 -24.16 86.47
C LYS A 8 22.48 -24.70 86.90
N ARG A 9 23.47 -23.80 86.77
CA ARG A 9 24.84 -23.73 87.36
C ARG A 9 25.93 -24.26 86.41
N THR A 10 27.06 -23.61 86.13
CA THR A 10 27.97 -22.72 86.92
C THR A 10 28.91 -22.00 85.92
N LEU A 11 29.01 -20.66 85.80
CA LEU A 11 29.77 -19.65 86.58
C LEU A 11 31.31 -19.72 86.43
N ALA A 12 31.92 -18.73 85.77
CA ALA A 12 33.14 -18.01 86.24
C ALA A 12 33.56 -16.88 85.26
N ILE A 13 33.83 -15.72 85.83
CA ILE A 13 34.25 -14.44 85.24
C ILE A 13 35.75 -14.25 85.52
N SER A 14 36.48 -13.71 84.54
CA SER A 14 37.67 -12.81 84.64
C SER A 14 38.25 -12.70 83.22
N GLY A 15 38.44 -11.57 82.54
CA GLY A 15 38.65 -10.20 82.96
C GLY A 15 39.98 -9.72 82.37
N ALA A 16 39.97 -9.07 81.21
CA ALA A 16 40.90 -8.01 80.77
C ALA A 16 40.63 -7.63 79.30
N ALA A 17 40.30 -6.37 79.08
CA ALA A 17 40.15 -5.76 77.77
C ALA A 17 41.53 -5.40 77.18
N ILE A 18 41.71 -5.61 75.87
CA ILE A 18 42.40 -4.69 74.93
C ILE A 18 41.76 -4.92 73.56
N THR A 19 41.31 -3.81 72.97
CA THR A 19 40.73 -3.61 71.65
C THR A 19 41.55 -4.17 70.49
N ALA A 20 40.92 -4.99 69.66
CA ALA A 20 41.23 -5.10 68.22
C ALA A 20 39.95 -5.45 67.47
N LEU A 21 39.48 -4.51 66.64
CA LEU A 21 38.38 -4.67 65.70
C LEU A 21 38.71 -5.78 64.69
N GLY A 22 37.89 -6.83 64.66
CA GLY A 22 37.99 -7.93 63.73
C GLY A 22 36.71 -8.75 63.75
N ALA A 23 35.60 -8.16 63.31
CA ALA A 23 34.34 -8.86 63.14
C ALA A 23 34.44 -9.78 61.91
N ALA A 24 34.69 -11.07 62.15
CA ALA A 24 34.33 -12.12 61.20
C ALA A 24 32.81 -12.29 61.25
N ALA A 25 32.11 -11.59 60.35
CA ALA A 25 30.69 -11.83 60.11
C ALA A 25 30.54 -13.08 59.23
N ILE A 26 29.83 -14.06 59.77
CA ILE A 26 29.31 -15.23 59.06
C ILE A 26 28.45 -14.72 57.90
N LEU A 27 28.93 -14.85 56.66
CA LEU A 27 28.13 -14.60 55.48
C LEU A 27 27.33 -15.87 55.18
N LEU A 28 26.01 -15.77 55.32
CA LEU A 28 25.06 -16.62 54.62
C LEU A 28 25.43 -16.63 53.13
N PRO A 29 25.21 -17.73 52.38
CA PRO A 29 25.15 -17.61 50.93
C PRO A 29 23.95 -16.70 50.62
N ASN A 30 24.25 -15.43 50.33
CA ASN A 30 23.35 -14.60 49.55
C ASN A 30 23.12 -15.39 48.26
N ALA A 31 21.91 -15.92 48.11
CA ALA A 31 21.33 -16.07 46.80
C ALA A 31 21.36 -14.66 46.18
N ASN A 32 22.43 -14.38 45.44
CA ASN A 32 22.41 -13.32 44.46
C ASN A 32 21.37 -13.80 43.44
N ALA A 33 20.12 -13.39 43.63
CA ALA A 33 19.29 -13.10 42.48
C ALA A 33 20.14 -12.13 41.65
N THR A 34 20.72 -12.66 40.57
CA THR A 34 21.11 -11.81 39.44
C THR A 34 19.97 -10.83 39.25
N PRO A 35 20.24 -9.51 39.13
CA PRO A 35 19.23 -8.64 38.57
C PRO A 35 18.71 -9.37 37.33
N ASP A 36 17.40 -9.61 37.26
CA ASP A 36 16.77 -9.81 35.97
C ASP A 36 17.22 -8.59 35.17
N GLU A 37 18.25 -8.77 34.34
CA GLU A 37 18.46 -7.97 33.16
C GLU A 37 17.17 -8.19 32.38
N SER A 38 16.14 -7.41 32.70
CA SER A 38 15.08 -7.06 31.79
C SER A 38 15.82 -6.57 30.56
N SER A 39 16.06 -7.47 29.62
CA SER A 39 16.70 -7.17 28.36
C SER A 39 15.74 -6.24 27.63
N GLY A 40 15.91 -4.94 27.83
CA GLY A 40 15.10 -3.93 27.18
C GLY A 40 15.14 -4.17 25.68
N ALA A 41 13.99 -4.00 25.01
CA ALA A 41 13.92 -4.19 23.58
C ALA A 41 14.98 -3.32 22.86
N LYS A 42 15.70 -3.95 21.93
CA LYS A 42 16.82 -3.33 21.22
C LYS A 42 16.30 -2.28 20.23
N THR A 43 17.13 -1.30 19.92
CA THR A 43 16.87 -0.37 18.83
C THR A 43 17.44 -0.91 17.52
N PHE A 44 16.77 -0.59 16.41
CA PHE A 44 17.13 -1.02 15.06
C PHE A 44 17.19 0.19 14.11
N SER A 45 17.82 0.00 12.95
CA SER A 45 17.45 0.78 11.76
C SER A 45 16.20 0.14 11.14
N SER A 46 15.43 0.91 10.35
CA SER A 46 14.26 0.36 9.68
C SER A 46 14.59 -0.88 8.81
N PRO A 47 15.64 -0.88 7.96
CA PRO A 47 16.01 -2.06 7.19
C PRO A 47 16.38 -3.28 8.06
N ALA A 48 17.07 -3.07 9.18
CA ALA A 48 17.41 -4.15 10.10
C ALA A 48 16.17 -4.71 10.81
N ALA A 49 15.22 -3.85 11.17
CA ALA A 49 13.95 -4.25 11.76
C ALA A 49 13.13 -5.09 10.77
N VAL A 50 13.01 -4.67 9.51
CA VAL A 50 12.30 -5.42 8.45
C VAL A 50 12.92 -6.81 8.27
N LYS A 51 14.25 -6.91 8.18
CA LYS A 51 14.96 -8.19 8.04
C LYS A 51 14.69 -9.13 9.22
N LEU A 52 14.76 -8.60 10.44
CA LEU A 52 14.45 -9.38 11.64
C LEU A 52 12.97 -9.80 11.68
N ALA A 53 12.07 -8.90 11.29
CA ALA A 53 10.64 -9.16 11.29
C ALA A 53 10.25 -10.28 10.34
N ARG A 54 10.84 -10.35 9.15
CA ARG A 54 10.64 -11.47 8.21
C ARG A 54 11.13 -12.80 8.78
N SER A 55 12.33 -12.80 9.38
CA SER A 55 12.86 -13.99 10.05
C SER A 55 11.92 -14.45 11.16
N LEU A 56 11.46 -13.53 12.02
CA LEU A 56 10.52 -13.84 13.10
C LEU A 56 9.17 -14.32 12.55
N ALA A 57 8.62 -13.67 11.52
CA ALA A 57 7.37 -14.09 10.91
C ALA A 57 7.45 -15.51 10.33
N SER A 58 8.58 -15.85 9.70
CA SER A 58 8.85 -17.21 9.22
C SER A 58 8.99 -18.22 10.36
N ASP A 59 9.65 -17.84 11.46
CA ASP A 59 9.86 -18.72 12.62
C ASP A 59 8.55 -18.95 13.40
N LEU A 60 7.69 -17.94 13.47
CA LEU A 60 6.43 -17.95 14.23
C LEU A 60 5.29 -18.64 13.48
N GLY A 61 5.30 -18.62 12.15
CA GLY A 61 4.20 -19.12 11.32
C GLY A 61 2.86 -18.49 11.70
N ASP A 62 1.83 -19.31 11.89
CA ASP A 62 0.46 -18.87 12.21
C ASP A 62 0.35 -18.15 13.57
N ASN A 63 1.35 -18.31 14.45
CA ASN A 63 1.35 -17.61 15.74
C ASN A 63 1.78 -16.14 15.61
N GLY A 64 2.32 -15.73 14.46
CA GLY A 64 2.61 -14.33 14.14
C GLY A 64 1.35 -13.59 13.69
N ALA A 65 1.05 -12.46 14.33
CA ALA A 65 -0.13 -11.62 14.06
C ALA A 65 0.22 -10.27 13.39
N GLY A 66 1.31 -10.26 12.60
CA GLY A 66 1.84 -9.09 11.93
C GLY A 66 2.84 -8.31 12.79
N TRP A 67 3.43 -7.26 12.21
CA TRP A 67 4.46 -6.46 12.88
C TRP A 67 4.47 -5.03 12.35
N TYR A 68 5.09 -4.13 13.10
CA TYR A 68 5.32 -2.76 12.69
C TYR A 68 6.62 -2.22 13.29
N TYR A 69 7.15 -1.18 12.66
CA TYR A 69 8.31 -0.46 13.17
C TYR A 69 7.86 0.76 13.97
N ASP A 70 8.10 0.74 15.28
CA ASP A 70 7.90 1.91 16.14
C ASP A 70 9.07 2.89 15.91
N ASN A 71 8.82 3.91 15.10
CA ASN A 71 9.84 4.89 14.75
C ASN A 71 10.25 5.78 15.94
N GLY A 72 9.34 6.01 16.90
CA GLY A 72 9.63 6.82 18.08
C GLY A 72 10.65 6.16 19.01
N ASN A 73 10.50 4.85 19.20
CA ASN A 73 11.40 4.05 20.02
C ASN A 73 12.49 3.34 19.21
N ARG A 74 12.43 3.42 17.87
CA ARG A 74 13.29 2.67 16.93
C ARG A 74 13.26 1.17 17.16
N GLN A 75 12.09 0.62 17.46
CA GLN A 75 11.91 -0.76 17.88
C GLN A 75 11.06 -1.53 16.87
N LEU A 76 11.41 -2.80 16.66
CA LEU A 76 10.51 -3.74 16.01
C LEU A 76 9.45 -4.19 17.02
N VAL A 77 8.18 -4.03 16.69
CA VAL A 77 7.07 -4.62 17.43
C VAL A 77 6.49 -5.76 16.60
N MET A 78 6.52 -6.98 17.16
CA MET A 78 5.91 -8.17 16.58
C MET A 78 4.66 -8.53 17.39
N ASN A 79 3.53 -8.62 16.71
CA ASN A 79 2.32 -9.14 17.31
C ASN A 79 2.34 -10.66 17.25
N VAL A 80 1.88 -11.30 18.32
CA VAL A 80 1.77 -12.75 18.45
C VAL A 80 0.46 -13.12 19.14
N VAL A 81 0.01 -14.36 18.98
CA VAL A 81 -1.27 -14.81 19.58
C VAL A 81 -1.12 -15.53 20.92
N ASP A 82 0.12 -15.81 21.35
CA ASP A 82 0.43 -16.54 22.58
C ASP A 82 1.74 -16.05 23.23
N GLU A 83 1.92 -16.39 24.52
CA GLU A 83 3.06 -15.92 25.31
C GLU A 83 4.37 -16.66 24.99
N ASP A 84 4.32 -17.93 24.57
CA ASP A 84 5.52 -18.72 24.21
C ASP A 84 6.19 -18.10 22.96
N SER A 85 5.38 -17.72 21.99
CA SER A 85 5.77 -16.93 20.82
C SER A 85 6.32 -15.55 21.23
N ALA A 86 5.71 -14.91 22.24
CA ALA A 86 6.17 -13.61 22.74
C ALA A 86 7.57 -13.69 23.37
N GLU A 87 7.85 -14.76 24.13
CA GLU A 87 9.19 -15.03 24.68
C GLU A 87 10.23 -15.19 23.57
N SER A 88 9.89 -15.93 22.51
CA SER A 88 10.76 -16.13 21.34
C SER A 88 11.10 -14.81 20.63
N VAL A 89 10.12 -13.91 20.49
CA VAL A 89 10.32 -12.56 19.94
C VAL A 89 11.22 -11.71 20.84
N ARG A 90 10.96 -11.68 22.15
CA ARG A 90 11.76 -10.90 23.12
C ARG A 90 13.19 -11.38 23.18
N ALA A 91 13.44 -12.69 23.08
CA ALA A 91 14.78 -13.28 23.04
C ALA A 91 15.61 -12.78 21.83
N LYS A 92 14.96 -12.41 20.72
CA LYS A 92 15.62 -11.79 19.56
C LYS A 92 15.82 -10.28 19.70
N GLY A 93 15.29 -9.69 20.77
CA GLY A 93 15.42 -8.27 21.11
C GLY A 93 14.33 -7.37 20.53
N ALA A 94 13.28 -7.95 19.94
CA ALA A 94 12.09 -7.21 19.50
C ALA A 94 11.07 -7.07 20.64
N VAL A 95 10.16 -6.10 20.52
CA VAL A 95 9.01 -5.97 21.41
C VAL A 95 7.95 -6.97 20.97
N ALA A 96 7.51 -7.84 21.88
CA ALA A 96 6.39 -8.73 21.64
C ALA A 96 5.09 -8.15 22.18
N LYS A 97 4.03 -8.17 21.37
CA LYS A 97 2.68 -7.77 21.76
C LYS A 97 1.74 -8.96 21.55
N VAL A 98 1.19 -9.50 22.64
CA VAL A 98 0.15 -10.51 22.53
C VAL A 98 -1.15 -9.82 22.10
N VAL A 99 -1.75 -10.30 21.02
CA VAL A 99 -2.94 -9.69 20.40
C VAL A 99 -4.06 -10.73 20.22
N GLN A 100 -5.27 -10.23 19.99
CA GLN A 100 -6.47 -11.06 19.94
C GLN A 100 -6.68 -11.70 18.57
N ASN A 101 -6.47 -10.96 17.49
CA ASN A 101 -6.75 -11.42 16.13
C ASN A 101 -5.47 -11.99 15.50
N SER A 102 -5.53 -13.22 14.99
CA SER A 102 -4.43 -13.80 14.22
C SER A 102 -4.32 -13.14 12.83
N MET A 103 -3.19 -13.32 12.13
CA MET A 103 -3.11 -12.88 10.72
C MET A 103 -4.12 -13.62 9.83
N ALA A 104 -4.43 -14.88 10.12
CA ALA A 104 -5.41 -15.66 9.37
C ALA A 104 -6.82 -15.06 9.52
N ASP A 105 -7.20 -14.66 10.74
CA ASP A 105 -8.49 -14.02 11.01
C ASP A 105 -8.60 -12.67 10.29
N LEU A 106 -7.54 -11.85 10.37
CA LEU A 106 -7.51 -10.54 9.70
C LEU A 106 -7.61 -10.70 8.17
N LYS A 107 -6.92 -11.67 7.58
CA LYS A 107 -7.04 -12.00 6.14
C LYS A 107 -8.45 -12.46 5.79
N ALA A 108 -9.07 -13.31 6.60
CA ALA A 108 -10.45 -13.76 6.38
C ALA A 108 -11.45 -12.60 6.43
N ALA A 109 -11.24 -11.62 7.31
CA ALA A 109 -12.03 -10.39 7.33
C ALA A 109 -11.84 -9.56 6.05
N THR A 110 -10.61 -9.41 5.55
CA THR A 110 -10.39 -8.73 4.26
C THR A 110 -11.08 -9.45 3.10
N GLN A 111 -11.08 -10.78 3.07
CA GLN A 111 -11.79 -11.56 2.06
C GLN A 111 -13.32 -11.39 2.14
N THR A 112 -13.85 -11.29 3.36
CA THR A 112 -15.27 -10.99 3.58
C THR A 112 -15.63 -9.60 3.07
N LEU A 113 -14.77 -8.60 3.29
CA LEU A 113 -14.97 -7.26 2.73
C LEU A 113 -14.95 -7.28 1.19
N SER A 114 -14.01 -8.00 0.59
CA SER A 114 -13.94 -8.14 -0.88
C SER A 114 -15.17 -8.78 -1.49
N SER A 115 -15.81 -9.73 -0.80
CA SER A 115 -16.96 -10.49 -1.31
C SER A 115 -18.30 -9.84 -0.99
N ASP A 116 -18.49 -9.38 0.25
CA ASP A 116 -19.79 -8.92 0.75
C ASP A 116 -19.90 -7.39 0.84
N ALA A 117 -18.77 -6.67 0.77
CA ALA A 117 -18.71 -5.23 0.99
C ALA A 117 -17.81 -4.48 -0.01
N SER A 118 -17.69 -4.98 -1.25
CA SER A 118 -16.99 -4.28 -2.34
C SER A 118 -17.80 -3.07 -2.83
N VAL A 119 -17.89 -2.08 -1.96
CA VAL A 119 -18.68 -0.86 -2.14
C VAL A 119 -17.80 0.19 -2.83
N PRO A 120 -18.22 0.75 -3.98
CA PRO A 120 -17.59 1.91 -4.59
C PRO A 120 -17.30 3.04 -3.60
N GLY A 121 -16.06 3.53 -3.57
CA GLY A 121 -15.63 4.57 -2.63
C GLY A 121 -15.15 4.03 -1.27
N THR A 122 -14.70 2.78 -1.23
CA THR A 122 -14.12 2.17 -0.02
C THR A 122 -12.69 1.68 -0.25
N ALA A 123 -11.93 1.68 0.83
CA ALA A 123 -10.62 1.04 0.90
C ALA A 123 -10.50 0.30 2.23
N TRP A 124 -9.68 -0.75 2.29
CA TRP A 124 -9.34 -1.40 3.55
C TRP A 124 -7.93 -1.95 3.56
N SER A 125 -7.30 -1.94 4.73
CA SER A 125 -5.97 -2.51 4.95
C SER A 125 -5.86 -3.15 6.33
N ILE A 126 -4.90 -4.05 6.50
CA ILE A 126 -4.58 -4.60 7.82
C ILE A 126 -3.66 -3.61 8.54
N ASP A 127 -4.09 -3.16 9.72
CA ASP A 127 -3.31 -2.31 10.62
C ASP A 127 -2.71 -3.16 11.77
N PRO A 128 -1.41 -3.48 11.71
CA PRO A 128 -0.74 -4.23 12.77
C PRO A 128 -0.59 -3.43 14.08
N VAL A 129 -0.69 -2.10 14.07
CA VAL A 129 -0.60 -1.30 15.30
C VAL A 129 -1.83 -1.53 16.16
N THR A 130 -3.01 -1.48 15.55
CA THR A 130 -4.29 -1.72 16.23
C THR A 130 -4.73 -3.18 16.23
N ASN A 131 -4.07 -4.06 15.48
CA ASN A 131 -4.43 -5.48 15.26
C ASN A 131 -5.86 -5.62 14.71
N LYS A 132 -6.19 -4.79 13.70
CA LYS A 132 -7.51 -4.71 13.07
C LYS A 132 -7.41 -4.52 11.57
N VAL A 133 -8.50 -4.80 10.86
CA VAL A 133 -8.71 -4.33 9.49
C VAL A 133 -9.31 -2.93 9.56
N GLN A 134 -8.59 -1.93 9.04
CA GLN A 134 -9.08 -0.56 8.94
C GLN A 134 -9.78 -0.38 7.60
N VAL A 135 -11.07 -0.11 7.64
CA VAL A 135 -11.91 0.26 6.48
C VAL A 135 -12.02 1.78 6.44
N THR A 136 -11.76 2.39 5.29
CA THR A 136 -12.02 3.80 4.99
C THR A 136 -13.15 3.88 3.97
N ALA A 137 -14.15 4.70 4.24
CA ALA A 137 -15.22 5.01 3.30
C ALA A 137 -15.20 6.51 2.96
N ASP A 138 -15.24 6.84 1.68
CA ASP A 138 -15.27 8.22 1.24
C ASP A 138 -16.65 8.88 1.39
N ARG A 139 -16.75 10.14 0.95
CA ARG A 139 -17.99 10.94 1.01
C ARG A 139 -19.12 10.40 0.14
N THR A 140 -18.84 9.59 -0.87
CA THR A 140 -19.85 9.03 -1.80
C THR A 140 -20.55 7.80 -1.21
N VAL A 141 -19.96 7.17 -0.20
CA VAL A 141 -20.52 6.01 0.51
C VAL A 141 -21.64 6.47 1.46
N THR A 142 -22.85 6.58 0.90
CA THR A 142 -24.06 7.05 1.61
C THR A 142 -25.25 6.11 1.33
N GLY A 143 -26.33 6.26 2.11
CA GLY A 143 -27.56 5.46 1.94
C GLY A 143 -27.30 3.95 1.90
N ALA A 144 -27.83 3.28 0.88
CA ALA A 144 -27.69 1.83 0.71
C ALA A 144 -26.23 1.33 0.66
N LYS A 145 -25.29 2.14 0.15
CA LYS A 145 -23.85 1.81 0.17
C LYS A 145 -23.33 1.73 1.61
N TRP A 146 -23.71 2.70 2.43
CA TRP A 146 -23.33 2.74 3.85
C TRP A 146 -23.99 1.63 4.66
N ASP A 147 -25.26 1.31 4.36
CA ASP A 147 -25.98 0.22 5.00
C ASP A 147 -25.33 -1.14 4.70
N THR A 148 -24.90 -1.35 3.44
CA THR A 148 -24.17 -2.54 3.01
C THR A 148 -22.85 -2.67 3.76
N LEU A 149 -22.05 -1.59 3.80
CA LEU A 149 -20.78 -1.56 4.51
C LEU A 149 -20.95 -1.83 6.01
N THR A 150 -21.91 -1.18 6.65
CA THR A 150 -22.18 -1.34 8.08
C THR A 150 -22.66 -2.76 8.41
N LYS A 151 -23.49 -3.35 7.54
CA LYS A 151 -23.97 -4.73 7.70
C LYS A 151 -22.81 -5.73 7.68
N ALA A 152 -21.91 -5.62 6.71
CA ALA A 152 -20.76 -6.51 6.61
C ALA A 152 -19.77 -6.31 7.76
N THR A 153 -19.41 -5.06 8.06
CA THR A 153 -18.45 -4.76 9.14
C THR A 153 -19.00 -5.06 10.53
N GLY A 154 -20.31 -4.96 10.74
CA GLY A 154 -20.97 -5.31 12.00
C GLY A 154 -20.91 -6.81 12.34
N GLN A 155 -20.66 -7.69 11.36
CA GLN A 155 -20.45 -9.12 11.60
C GLN A 155 -19.04 -9.44 12.12
N MET A 156 -18.13 -8.46 12.09
CA MET A 156 -16.71 -8.60 12.43
C MET A 156 -16.31 -7.66 13.57
N GLU A 157 -17.19 -7.52 14.57
CA GLU A 157 -16.97 -6.64 15.72
C GLU A 157 -15.66 -6.99 16.46
N GLY A 158 -14.87 -5.97 16.79
CA GLY A 158 -13.56 -6.13 17.43
C GLY A 158 -12.40 -6.39 16.47
N MET A 159 -12.69 -6.82 15.24
CA MET A 159 -11.68 -7.08 14.20
C MET A 159 -11.61 -5.99 13.13
N VAL A 160 -12.73 -5.32 12.85
CA VAL A 160 -12.81 -4.23 11.86
C VAL A 160 -13.03 -2.89 12.54
N SER A 161 -12.35 -1.85 12.06
CA SER A 161 -12.65 -0.44 12.35
C SER A 161 -13.06 0.28 11.07
N VAL A 162 -14.07 1.14 11.14
CA VAL A 162 -14.53 1.93 9.99
C VAL A 162 -14.24 3.41 10.27
N LYS A 163 -13.64 4.10 9.29
CA LYS A 163 -13.42 5.55 9.31
C LYS A 163 -13.90 6.20 8.02
N ARG A 164 -14.02 7.53 8.05
CA ARG A 164 -14.35 8.34 6.86
C ARG A 164 -13.08 8.94 6.26
N SER A 165 -12.97 8.92 4.93
CA SER A 165 -11.99 9.75 4.22
C SER A 165 -12.47 11.21 4.16
N LYS A 166 -11.52 12.13 4.02
CA LYS A 166 -11.78 13.55 3.76
C LYS A 166 -12.12 13.82 2.30
N GLY A 167 -11.60 13.02 1.37
CA GLY A 167 -11.81 13.14 -0.07
C GLY A 167 -12.58 11.97 -0.63
N GLU A 168 -12.84 12.01 -1.94
CA GLU A 168 -13.31 10.88 -2.73
C GLU A 168 -12.12 10.06 -3.21
N PHE A 169 -12.26 8.74 -3.27
CA PHE A 169 -11.20 7.91 -3.83
C PHE A 169 -11.15 8.07 -5.34
N LYS A 170 -9.99 8.47 -5.86
CA LYS A 170 -9.73 8.60 -7.28
C LYS A 170 -8.37 8.01 -7.61
N LYS A 171 -8.23 7.53 -8.85
CA LYS A 171 -6.91 7.44 -9.47
C LYS A 171 -6.34 8.85 -9.60
N PHE A 172 -5.02 8.97 -9.60
CA PHE A 172 -4.37 10.26 -9.88
C PHE A 172 -3.96 10.37 -11.35
N ASP A 173 -4.78 9.83 -12.26
CA ASP A 173 -4.61 9.97 -13.70
C ASP A 173 -4.78 11.43 -14.14
N GLY A 174 -3.98 11.85 -15.11
CA GLY A 174 -3.89 13.23 -15.57
C GLY A 174 -5.08 13.73 -16.40
N GLU A 175 -6.16 12.97 -16.56
CA GLU A 175 -7.34 13.39 -17.34
C GLU A 175 -8.01 14.65 -16.74
N GLU A 176 -7.86 14.89 -15.43
CA GLU A 176 -8.46 16.03 -14.73
C GLU A 176 -7.53 17.28 -14.69
N ALA A 177 -6.56 17.40 -15.61
CA ALA A 177 -5.77 18.63 -15.78
C ALA A 177 -6.53 19.77 -16.50
N ALA A 178 -7.86 19.73 -16.56
CA ALA A 178 -8.67 20.74 -17.22
C ALA A 178 -9.96 21.14 -16.47
N GLN A 179 -9.97 21.26 -15.14
CA GLN A 179 -10.94 22.15 -14.47
C GLN A 179 -10.32 22.82 -13.22
N PRO A 180 -10.11 24.15 -13.22
CA PRO A 180 -9.84 24.89 -12.01
C PRO A 180 -11.13 25.09 -11.21
N GLY A 181 -11.26 24.34 -10.11
CA GLY A 181 -12.15 24.64 -9.00
C GLY A 181 -13.53 23.99 -9.06
N ASP A 182 -13.72 22.91 -8.30
CA ASP A 182 -15.03 22.62 -7.71
C ASP A 182 -14.91 22.66 -6.18
N ASN A 183 -15.19 23.85 -5.63
CA ASN A 183 -15.48 24.01 -4.22
C ASN A 183 -16.89 23.49 -3.97
N GLY A 184 -16.97 22.29 -3.37
CA GLY A 184 -18.09 21.77 -2.58
C GLY A 184 -19.45 22.44 -2.77
N GLY A 185 -20.18 22.04 -3.81
CA GLY A 185 -21.62 22.29 -3.93
C GLY A 185 -22.41 21.05 -3.51
N ALA A 186 -23.09 21.12 -2.36
CA ALA A 186 -24.03 20.08 -1.93
C ALA A 186 -25.21 19.97 -2.92
N GLY A 187 -25.19 18.95 -3.77
CA GLY A 187 -26.35 18.55 -4.56
C GLY A 187 -27.32 17.74 -3.70
N ALA A 188 -28.38 18.37 -3.21
CA ALA A 188 -29.54 17.67 -2.69
C ALA A 188 -30.18 16.88 -3.84
N GLY A 189 -30.20 15.56 -3.71
CA GLY A 189 -31.02 14.70 -4.55
C GLY A 189 -32.49 14.85 -4.16
N ASP A 190 -33.38 14.83 -5.15
CA ASP A 190 -34.77 14.46 -4.95
C ASP A 190 -35.28 13.66 -6.14
N ALA A 191 -36.07 12.65 -5.78
CA ALA A 191 -36.48 11.50 -6.55
C ALA A 191 -37.56 11.78 -7.60
N ALA A 192 -37.67 10.83 -8.54
CA ALA A 192 -38.80 10.72 -9.46
C ALA A 192 -40.13 10.43 -8.71
N GLY A 193 -41.23 11.02 -9.17
CA GLY A 193 -42.57 10.65 -8.71
C GLY A 193 -43.72 11.49 -9.26
N ASP A 194 -44.40 10.91 -10.26
CA ASP A 194 -45.85 10.97 -10.53
C ASP A 194 -46.48 12.14 -11.30
N ALA A 195 -47.43 11.73 -12.14
CA ALA A 195 -48.16 12.50 -13.14
C ALA A 195 -49.40 13.19 -12.56
N GLY A 196 -49.85 14.28 -13.20
CA GLY A 196 -51.26 14.65 -13.15
C GLY A 196 -51.57 16.15 -13.15
N ASP A 197 -52.08 16.57 -14.30
CA ASP A 197 -53.17 17.54 -14.44
C ASP A 197 -52.88 19.05 -14.42
N THR A 198 -53.83 19.75 -14.98
CA THR A 198 -53.75 20.83 -15.95
C THR A 198 -54.02 22.21 -15.35
N GLY A 199 -53.53 23.26 -16.00
CA GLY A 199 -53.90 24.64 -15.63
C GLY A 199 -53.28 25.68 -16.53
N ALA A 200 -54.02 26.06 -17.58
CA ALA A 200 -53.69 27.11 -18.54
C ALA A 200 -53.58 28.52 -17.94
N GLY A 201 -52.85 29.41 -18.62
CA GLY A 201 -52.95 30.85 -18.39
C GLY A 201 -51.85 31.67 -19.07
N ASP A 202 -52.13 32.13 -20.28
CA ASP A 202 -51.36 33.10 -21.06
C ASP A 202 -51.09 34.43 -20.32
N ALA A 203 -49.94 35.07 -20.59
CA ALA A 203 -49.89 36.45 -21.12
C ALA A 203 -48.45 36.97 -21.27
N ALA A 204 -48.21 37.56 -22.45
CA ALA A 204 -47.01 38.23 -22.91
C ALA A 204 -46.76 39.62 -22.26
N GLY A 205 -45.57 40.18 -22.49
CA GLY A 205 -45.47 41.63 -22.68
C GLY A 205 -44.22 42.34 -22.16
N ALA A 206 -43.21 42.41 -23.04
CA ALA A 206 -42.42 43.60 -23.44
C ALA A 206 -41.71 44.53 -22.42
N ALA A 207 -40.43 44.70 -22.76
CA ALA A 207 -39.43 45.73 -22.47
C ALA A 207 -39.87 47.20 -22.28
N GLY A 208 -39.00 47.93 -21.57
CA GLY A 208 -38.77 49.37 -21.79
C GLY A 208 -38.07 50.08 -20.62
N GLY A 209 -37.01 50.83 -20.90
CA GLY A 209 -36.59 51.94 -20.03
C GLY A 209 -35.08 52.18 -19.90
N ALA A 210 -34.56 53.13 -20.68
CA ALA A 210 -33.24 53.76 -20.53
C ALA A 210 -33.34 55.07 -19.72
N GLY A 211 -32.19 55.56 -19.21
CA GLY A 211 -31.99 56.92 -18.66
C GLY A 211 -30.87 56.90 -17.60
N ASP A 212 -29.63 57.29 -17.85
CA ASP A 212 -29.02 58.60 -18.19
C ASP A 212 -28.53 59.38 -16.94
N ALA A 213 -27.30 59.92 -17.08
CA ALA A 213 -26.58 60.98 -16.36
C ALA A 213 -26.55 61.00 -14.81
N GLY A 214 -25.47 61.41 -14.13
CA GLY A 214 -24.25 62.09 -14.54
C GLY A 214 -23.63 62.84 -13.35
N ALA A 215 -22.30 62.87 -13.33
CA ALA A 215 -21.38 63.97 -12.95
C ALA A 215 -21.27 64.56 -11.52
N GLY A 216 -19.99 64.80 -11.14
CA GLY A 216 -19.45 65.94 -10.37
C GLY A 216 -19.07 65.66 -8.90
N ALA A 217 -17.80 65.45 -8.52
CA ALA A 217 -16.73 66.44 -8.22
C ALA A 217 -17.08 67.40 -7.06
N ALA A 218 -16.26 67.75 -6.06
CA ALA A 218 -14.82 67.80 -5.76
C ALA A 218 -14.68 67.83 -4.21
N GLY A 219 -13.54 67.83 -3.51
CA GLY A 219 -12.12 68.03 -3.80
C GLY A 219 -11.34 68.15 -2.47
N GLY A 220 -10.04 68.43 -2.52
CA GLY A 220 -9.25 68.89 -1.36
C GLY A 220 -7.84 68.32 -1.28
N ALA A 221 -6.85 69.11 -1.68
CA ALA A 221 -5.42 68.79 -1.70
C ALA A 221 -4.72 69.00 -0.34
N GLY A 222 -3.62 68.29 -0.13
CA GLY A 222 -2.62 68.50 0.93
C GLY A 222 -1.26 67.94 0.49
N ASP A 223 -0.20 68.71 0.76
CA ASP A 223 1.11 68.77 0.09
C ASP A 223 2.20 67.85 0.68
N ALA A 224 3.22 67.59 -0.16
CA ALA A 224 4.63 67.25 0.08
C ALA A 224 5.07 65.93 0.75
N GLY A 225 5.94 65.19 0.03
CA GLY A 225 6.89 64.25 0.63
C GLY A 225 7.49 63.24 -0.34
N ALA A 226 8.65 63.56 -0.91
CA ALA A 226 9.43 62.66 -1.77
C ALA A 226 9.99 61.45 -1.00
N GLY A 227 10.04 60.28 -1.65
CA GLY A 227 10.99 59.21 -1.29
C GLY A 227 10.51 57.79 -1.61
N GLY A 228 11.21 57.12 -2.53
CA GLY A 228 11.32 55.65 -2.57
C GLY A 228 10.31 54.91 -3.43
N ALA A 229 10.67 54.66 -4.69
CA ALA A 229 10.05 53.64 -5.52
C ALA A 229 10.30 52.24 -4.93
N GLY A 230 9.24 51.45 -4.85
CA GLY A 230 9.24 50.05 -4.42
C GLY A 230 7.90 49.43 -4.78
N ASP A 231 7.55 49.49 -6.08
CA ASP A 231 6.33 48.89 -6.59
C ASP A 231 6.47 47.38 -6.62
N ALA A 232 5.76 46.75 -5.69
CA ALA A 232 5.25 45.40 -5.84
C ALA A 232 4.21 45.41 -6.98
N ALA A 233 4.47 44.63 -8.01
CA ALA A 233 3.47 44.21 -8.98
C ALA A 233 3.57 42.69 -9.14
N GLY A 234 2.47 42.02 -8.83
CA GLY A 234 2.30 40.60 -9.11
C GLY A 234 2.47 40.32 -10.59
N GLY A 235 3.34 39.37 -10.88
CA GLY A 235 3.40 38.66 -12.16
C GLY A 235 3.07 37.20 -11.88
N ALA A 236 2.21 36.64 -12.72
CA ALA A 236 1.82 35.24 -12.74
C ALA A 236 3.04 34.33 -12.56
N GLY A 237 2.89 33.32 -11.70
CA GLY A 237 3.89 32.27 -11.51
C GLY A 237 4.07 31.52 -12.82
N ASP A 238 5.16 31.84 -13.49
CA ASP A 238 5.76 31.08 -14.58
C ASP A 238 6.00 29.66 -14.07
N ALA A 239 5.44 28.68 -14.79
CA ALA A 239 5.64 27.27 -14.52
C ALA A 239 7.14 26.97 -14.48
N GLY A 240 7.58 26.37 -13.38
CA GLY A 240 8.98 26.12 -13.09
C GLY A 240 9.69 25.39 -14.22
N GLY A 241 10.64 26.10 -14.83
CA GLY A 241 11.90 25.60 -15.36
C GLY A 241 11.89 24.24 -16.05
N ALA A 242 11.66 24.27 -17.36
CA ALA A 242 12.36 23.37 -18.27
C ALA A 242 13.87 23.60 -18.10
N GLY A 243 14.47 22.87 -17.16
CA GLY A 243 15.90 22.65 -17.11
C GLY A 243 16.28 21.86 -18.36
N ASP A 244 17.29 22.38 -19.06
CA ASP A 244 17.92 21.82 -20.25
C ASP A 244 18.07 20.28 -20.16
N ALA A 245 17.14 19.54 -20.77
CA ALA A 245 17.22 18.09 -20.99
C ALA A 245 18.27 17.79 -22.07
N ALA A 246 19.51 18.19 -21.80
CA ALA A 246 20.67 17.88 -22.60
C ALA A 246 21.41 16.69 -21.98
N ALA A 247 21.20 15.53 -22.59
CA ALA A 247 22.01 14.30 -22.49
C ALA A 247 21.93 13.45 -21.19
N GLY A 248 21.08 13.80 -20.22
CA GLY A 248 20.66 12.89 -19.14
C GLY A 248 19.26 12.35 -19.42
N GLY A 249 19.03 11.04 -19.21
CA GLY A 249 17.70 10.44 -19.33
C GLY A 249 16.71 11.02 -18.31
N LEU A 250 15.41 10.72 -18.47
CA LEU A 250 14.38 11.03 -17.47
C LEU A 250 14.74 10.38 -16.12
N ASP A 251 14.45 11.06 -15.02
CA ASP A 251 14.59 10.57 -13.66
C ASP A 251 13.23 10.18 -13.05
N GLY A 252 13.25 9.39 -11.98
CA GLY A 252 12.03 9.10 -11.21
C GLY A 252 11.39 10.39 -10.68
N GLY A 253 10.08 10.55 -10.83
CA GLY A 253 9.35 11.77 -10.49
C GLY A 253 9.08 12.68 -11.69
N ASP A 254 9.85 12.56 -12.78
CA ASP A 254 9.68 13.39 -13.97
C ASP A 254 8.34 13.15 -14.66
N ALA A 255 7.84 14.20 -15.32
CA ALA A 255 6.62 14.12 -16.13
C ALA A 255 6.82 13.26 -17.37
N ILE A 256 5.84 12.39 -17.64
CA ILE A 256 5.66 11.70 -18.92
C ILE A 256 4.28 12.04 -19.49
N PHE A 257 4.20 12.22 -20.80
CA PHE A 257 2.98 12.62 -21.50
C PHE A 257 2.58 11.60 -22.57
N GLY A 258 1.28 11.31 -22.68
CA GLY A 258 0.75 10.32 -23.61
C GLY A 258 -0.77 10.23 -23.53
N GLY A 259 -1.45 9.99 -24.65
CA GLY A 259 -2.91 9.82 -24.67
C GLY A 259 -3.71 11.07 -24.25
N GLY A 260 -3.08 12.24 -24.13
CA GLY A 260 -3.69 13.44 -23.54
C GLY A 260 -3.61 13.50 -22.02
N ALA A 261 -2.98 12.51 -21.38
CA ALA A 261 -2.71 12.46 -19.95
C ALA A 261 -1.26 12.84 -19.62
N ARG A 262 -1.07 13.34 -18.40
CA ARG A 262 0.23 13.49 -17.75
C ARG A 262 0.31 12.49 -16.60
N CYS A 263 1.39 11.71 -16.57
CA CYS A 263 1.77 10.86 -15.44
C CYS A 263 3.21 11.19 -15.04
N SER A 264 3.73 10.45 -14.06
CA SER A 264 5.12 10.55 -13.60
C SER A 264 5.86 9.24 -13.83
N LEU A 265 7.15 9.33 -14.13
CA LEU A 265 8.06 8.19 -14.16
C LEU A 265 8.30 7.69 -12.73
N GLY A 266 8.24 6.39 -12.51
CA GLY A 266 8.47 5.79 -11.20
C GLY A 266 9.95 5.50 -10.95
N PHE A 267 10.49 4.47 -11.59
CA PHE A 267 11.90 4.13 -11.45
C PHE A 267 12.47 3.68 -12.78
N ASN A 268 13.66 4.16 -13.13
CA ASN A 268 14.44 3.56 -14.20
C ASN A 268 14.86 2.15 -13.82
N VAL A 269 14.76 1.26 -14.80
CA VAL A 269 15.04 -0.17 -14.67
C VAL A 269 15.76 -0.66 -15.93
N SER A 270 16.25 -1.89 -15.87
CA SER A 270 16.64 -2.63 -17.07
C SER A 270 15.96 -3.99 -17.14
N VAL A 271 15.68 -4.44 -18.35
CA VAL A 271 15.18 -5.78 -18.66
C VAL A 271 16.14 -6.39 -19.66
N ASP A 272 16.83 -7.48 -19.27
CA ASP A 272 17.86 -8.12 -20.10
C ASP A 272 18.92 -7.15 -20.65
N GLY A 273 19.23 -6.09 -19.89
CA GLY A 273 20.18 -5.04 -20.26
C GLY A 273 19.62 -3.94 -21.16
N ALA A 274 18.36 -4.04 -21.62
CA ALA A 274 17.68 -2.95 -22.32
C ALA A 274 17.09 -1.95 -21.30
N PRO A 275 17.21 -0.63 -21.56
CA PRO A 275 16.73 0.41 -20.65
C PRO A 275 15.20 0.54 -20.70
N GLY A 276 14.59 0.70 -19.53
CA GLY A 276 13.17 1.00 -19.39
C GLY A 276 12.88 1.73 -18.09
N PHE A 277 11.61 1.96 -17.82
CA PHE A 277 11.14 2.51 -16.55
C PHE A 277 9.79 1.92 -16.15
N LEU A 278 9.53 1.93 -14.85
CA LEU A 278 8.24 1.58 -14.27
C LEU A 278 7.40 2.85 -14.08
N THR A 279 6.09 2.74 -14.29
CA THR A 279 5.07 3.74 -13.96
C THR A 279 3.78 3.03 -13.52
N ALA A 280 2.68 3.75 -13.32
CA ALA A 280 1.39 3.16 -12.95
C ALA A 280 0.75 2.42 -14.14
N GLY A 281 0.01 1.35 -13.86
CA GLY A 281 -0.67 0.52 -14.85
C GLY A 281 -1.84 1.26 -15.49
N HIS A 282 -2.59 2.05 -14.72
CA HIS A 282 -3.63 2.88 -15.30
C HIS A 282 -3.05 3.87 -16.32
N CYS A 283 -1.88 4.47 -16.06
CA CYS A 283 -1.16 5.28 -17.06
C CYS A 283 -0.82 4.44 -18.29
N GLY A 284 -0.22 3.25 -18.10
CA GLY A 284 0.09 2.33 -19.21
C GLY A 284 -1.11 1.92 -20.07
N ASN A 285 -2.33 1.95 -19.52
CA ASN A 285 -3.57 1.71 -20.26
C ASN A 285 -4.08 2.96 -21.00
N GLU A 286 -3.79 4.17 -20.51
CA GLU A 286 -4.18 5.43 -21.18
C GLU A 286 -3.39 5.68 -22.47
N SER A 287 -2.11 5.28 -22.49
CA SER A 287 -1.26 5.47 -23.68
C SER A 287 -0.25 4.36 -23.86
N GLN A 288 -0.13 3.87 -25.10
CA GLN A 288 0.90 2.90 -25.48
C GLN A 288 2.29 3.52 -25.69
N THR A 289 2.37 4.84 -25.84
CA THR A 289 3.61 5.56 -26.14
C THR A 289 3.72 6.82 -25.30
N TRP A 290 4.93 7.14 -24.87
CA TRP A 290 5.20 8.25 -23.95
C TRP A 290 6.23 9.21 -24.50
N THR A 291 6.10 10.49 -24.15
CA THR A 291 7.02 11.59 -24.49
C THR A 291 7.49 12.26 -23.19
N SER A 292 8.64 12.92 -23.23
CA SER A 292 9.17 13.72 -22.11
C SER A 292 8.59 15.14 -22.05
N ASP A 293 7.87 15.56 -23.11
CA ASP A 293 7.30 16.89 -23.24
C ASP A 293 5.83 16.83 -23.68
N GLU A 294 5.05 17.80 -23.22
CA GLU A 294 3.61 17.89 -23.50
C GLU A 294 3.30 18.17 -24.98
N ALA A 295 4.21 18.83 -25.71
CA ALA A 295 4.02 19.08 -27.13
C ALA A 295 4.16 17.79 -27.97
N GLY A 296 4.65 16.71 -27.37
CA GLY A 296 4.87 15.42 -28.00
C GLY A 296 5.94 15.48 -29.09
N ALA A 297 6.96 16.31 -28.90
CA ALA A 297 7.98 16.56 -29.93
C ALA A 297 8.79 15.30 -30.24
N GLN A 298 9.08 14.47 -29.23
CA GLN A 298 9.78 13.20 -29.40
C GLN A 298 9.24 12.12 -28.46
N GLN A 299 8.92 10.96 -29.04
CA GLN A 299 8.62 9.74 -28.28
C GLN A 299 9.88 9.25 -27.57
N VAL A 300 9.74 8.92 -26.29
CA VAL A 300 10.83 8.41 -25.44
C VAL A 300 10.73 6.91 -25.21
N GLY A 301 9.52 6.35 -25.15
CA GLY A 301 9.34 4.94 -24.86
C GLY A 301 7.95 4.41 -25.18
N THR A 302 7.88 3.09 -25.22
CA THR A 302 6.69 2.31 -25.57
C THR A 302 6.34 1.36 -24.43
N VAL A 303 5.05 1.28 -24.07
CA VAL A 303 4.54 0.35 -23.05
C VAL A 303 4.71 -1.09 -23.52
N GLN A 304 5.43 -1.88 -22.73
CA GLN A 304 5.71 -3.30 -22.98
C GLN A 304 4.77 -4.23 -22.20
N ASP A 305 4.43 -3.85 -20.96
CA ASP A 305 3.42 -4.53 -20.16
C ASP A 305 2.68 -3.50 -19.30
N SER A 306 1.40 -3.75 -19.05
CA SER A 306 0.56 -2.94 -18.19
C SER A 306 -0.43 -3.84 -17.45
N LYS A 307 -0.53 -3.66 -16.14
CA LYS A 307 -1.46 -4.38 -15.27
C LYS A 307 -2.31 -3.37 -14.51
N PHE A 308 -3.54 -3.23 -14.96
CA PHE A 308 -4.60 -2.46 -14.30
C PHE A 308 -5.97 -2.87 -14.88
N PRO A 309 -7.02 -3.10 -14.05
CA PRO A 309 -7.04 -3.03 -12.59
C PRO A 309 -6.40 -4.27 -11.94
N GLU A 310 -6.76 -4.57 -10.69
CA GLU A 310 -6.19 -5.59 -9.77
C GLU A 310 -4.80 -5.27 -9.23
N ASN A 311 -3.88 -4.85 -10.10
CA ASN A 311 -2.58 -4.27 -9.78
C ASN A 311 -2.49 -2.88 -10.42
N ASP A 312 -1.42 -2.13 -10.18
CA ASP A 312 -1.23 -0.83 -10.81
C ASP A 312 0.23 -0.52 -11.15
N PHE A 313 0.78 -1.26 -12.11
CA PHE A 313 2.09 -0.95 -12.70
C PHE A 313 2.10 -1.14 -14.21
N ALA A 314 2.99 -0.42 -14.88
CA ALA A 314 3.37 -0.62 -16.26
C ALA A 314 4.89 -0.59 -16.42
N LEU A 315 5.40 -1.39 -17.36
CA LEU A 315 6.77 -1.34 -17.85
C LEU A 315 6.77 -0.62 -19.19
N VAL A 316 7.55 0.46 -19.27
CA VAL A 316 7.81 1.20 -20.50
C VAL A 316 9.25 0.99 -20.89
N MET A 317 9.52 0.54 -22.11
CA MET A 317 10.88 0.40 -22.62
C MET A 317 11.25 1.67 -23.39
N TYR A 318 12.47 2.19 -23.19
CA TYR A 318 12.95 3.30 -24.00
C TYR A 318 13.11 2.85 -25.46
N ASP A 319 12.69 3.68 -26.40
CA ASP A 319 12.75 3.32 -27.83
C ASP A 319 14.19 3.30 -28.35
N ASP A 320 15.05 4.18 -27.82
CA ASP A 320 16.49 4.14 -28.05
C ASP A 320 17.16 3.19 -27.04
N ALA A 321 17.51 1.99 -27.51
CA ALA A 321 18.17 0.98 -26.70
C ALA A 321 19.57 1.39 -26.19
N THR A 322 20.13 2.50 -26.68
CA THR A 322 21.42 3.04 -26.22
C THR A 322 21.28 4.05 -25.07
N THR A 323 20.05 4.41 -24.70
CA THR A 323 19.76 5.27 -23.55
C THR A 323 20.43 4.68 -22.30
N GLN A 324 21.12 5.54 -21.54
CA GLN A 324 21.72 5.20 -20.25
C GLN A 324 21.01 6.03 -19.17
N PRO A 325 19.76 5.68 -18.83
CA PRO A 325 19.03 6.44 -17.84
C PRO A 325 19.68 6.24 -16.46
N SER A 326 19.80 7.31 -15.70
CA SER A 326 20.33 7.25 -14.34
C SER A 326 19.35 6.54 -13.41
N SER A 327 19.85 5.77 -12.44
CA SER A 327 19.00 5.11 -11.43
C SER A 327 18.70 6.09 -10.28
N THR A 328 18.04 7.20 -10.61
CA THR A 328 17.83 8.34 -9.73
C THR A 328 16.36 8.77 -9.69
N VAL A 329 16.01 9.48 -8.61
CA VAL A 329 14.72 10.19 -8.46
C VAL A 329 15.00 11.68 -8.38
N ASP A 330 14.33 12.50 -9.19
CA ASP A 330 14.40 13.96 -9.11
C ASP A 330 13.79 14.44 -7.78
N LEU A 331 14.54 15.25 -7.05
CA LEU A 331 14.10 15.89 -5.81
C LEU A 331 13.40 17.23 -6.07
N GLN A 332 13.15 17.59 -7.33
CA GLN A 332 12.47 18.78 -7.81
C GLN A 332 13.08 20.08 -7.28
N ASN A 333 14.38 20.04 -6.96
CA ASN A 333 15.15 21.15 -6.40
C ASN A 333 16.52 21.30 -7.07
N GLY A 334 16.70 20.68 -8.25
CA GLY A 334 17.95 20.64 -9.00
C GLY A 334 18.95 19.59 -8.49
N ASN A 335 18.55 18.71 -7.57
CA ASN A 335 19.33 17.55 -7.13
C ASN A 335 18.52 16.26 -7.31
N THR A 336 19.21 15.13 -7.32
CA THR A 336 18.62 13.80 -7.42
C THR A 336 18.97 12.93 -6.22
N GLN A 337 18.14 11.91 -5.96
CA GLN A 337 18.42 10.82 -5.01
C GLN A 337 18.77 9.56 -5.79
N GLU A 338 19.98 9.03 -5.55
CA GLU A 338 20.39 7.73 -6.08
C GLU A 338 19.54 6.60 -5.48
N ILE A 339 19.05 5.71 -6.34
CA ILE A 339 18.29 4.53 -5.97
C ILE A 339 19.09 3.29 -6.37
N GLY A 340 19.57 2.56 -5.37
CA GLY A 340 20.44 1.40 -5.57
C GLY A 340 19.75 0.05 -5.37
N ARG A 341 18.53 0.03 -4.83
CA ARG A 341 17.83 -1.20 -4.46
C ARG A 341 16.32 -1.02 -4.36
N ALA A 342 15.59 -2.13 -4.35
CA ALA A 342 14.17 -2.19 -4.01
C ALA A 342 13.98 -2.83 -2.63
N VAL A 343 12.98 -2.38 -1.88
CA VAL A 343 12.60 -2.97 -0.59
C VAL A 343 11.08 -3.05 -0.43
N GLU A 344 10.62 -4.07 0.29
CA GLU A 344 9.24 -4.10 0.77
C GLU A 344 8.95 -2.97 1.77
N ALA A 345 7.75 -2.42 1.69
CA ALA A 345 7.24 -1.49 2.68
C ALA A 345 6.96 -2.17 4.03
N SER A 346 6.96 -1.38 5.09
CA SER A 346 6.55 -1.80 6.42
C SER A 346 5.77 -0.70 7.11
N VAL A 347 4.72 -1.02 7.87
CA VAL A 347 4.00 -0.03 8.66
C VAL A 347 4.96 0.69 9.62
N GLY A 348 4.93 2.03 9.58
CA GLY A 348 5.86 2.91 10.29
C GLY A 348 7.11 3.33 9.49
N LEU A 349 7.33 2.77 8.30
CA LEU A 349 8.42 3.20 7.40
C LEU A 349 8.17 4.65 6.96
N LYS A 350 9.18 5.51 7.16
CA LYS A 350 9.21 6.86 6.60
C LYS A 350 9.59 6.79 5.13
N VAL A 351 8.81 7.49 4.32
CA VAL A 351 8.93 7.49 2.87
C VAL A 351 8.84 8.92 2.34
N GLN A 352 9.45 9.13 1.18
CA GLN A 352 9.27 10.31 0.36
C GLN A 352 8.64 9.87 -0.96
N ARG A 353 7.84 10.74 -1.58
CA ARG A 353 7.31 10.55 -2.92
C ARG A 353 7.76 11.72 -3.78
N SER A 354 8.18 11.45 -5.02
CA SER A 354 8.38 12.45 -6.06
C SER A 354 7.36 12.25 -7.19
N GLY A 355 6.84 13.35 -7.74
CA GLY A 355 5.94 13.33 -8.88
C GLY A 355 5.76 14.71 -9.50
N SER A 356 5.33 14.73 -10.75
CA SER A 356 5.36 15.91 -11.60
C SER A 356 4.36 17.01 -11.21
N THR A 357 3.38 16.73 -10.34
CA THR A 357 2.36 17.71 -9.94
C THR A 357 2.74 18.41 -8.66
N THR A 358 2.96 17.64 -7.59
CA THR A 358 3.13 18.19 -6.24
C THR A 358 4.58 18.16 -5.77
N GLY A 359 5.48 17.68 -6.61
CA GLY A 359 6.91 17.55 -6.34
C GLY A 359 7.20 16.53 -5.25
N VAL A 360 8.17 16.83 -4.37
CA VAL A 360 8.56 15.91 -3.30
C VAL A 360 7.76 16.14 -2.03
N THR A 361 7.06 15.09 -1.57
CA THR A 361 6.29 15.09 -0.32
C THR A 361 6.73 13.93 0.57
N ASP A 362 6.67 14.09 1.89
CA ASP A 362 7.04 13.06 2.86
C ASP A 362 5.83 12.51 3.62
N GLY A 363 6.01 11.32 4.19
CA GLY A 363 4.99 10.68 5.01
C GLY A 363 5.45 9.34 5.57
N THR A 364 4.48 8.49 5.87
CA THR A 364 4.65 7.22 6.58
C THR A 364 3.72 6.17 6.00
N VAL A 365 4.21 4.94 5.89
CA VAL A 365 3.37 3.78 5.62
C VAL A 365 2.46 3.51 6.82
N THR A 366 1.15 3.53 6.59
CA THR A 366 0.11 3.36 7.62
C THR A 366 -0.61 2.01 7.51
N GLY A 367 -0.55 1.35 6.36
CA GLY A 367 -1.16 0.03 6.14
C GLY A 367 -0.50 -0.70 4.98
N LEU A 368 -0.66 -2.02 4.95
CA LEU A 368 -0.18 -2.89 3.89
C LEU A 368 -1.31 -3.78 3.38
N ASN A 369 -1.11 -4.37 2.19
CA ASN A 369 -2.09 -5.21 1.51
C ASN A 369 -3.46 -4.52 1.40
N ALA A 370 -3.42 -3.22 1.13
CA ALA A 370 -4.62 -2.43 0.99
C ALA A 370 -5.38 -2.83 -0.28
N THR A 371 -6.70 -2.88 -0.17
CA THR A 371 -7.60 -2.95 -1.31
C THR A 371 -8.32 -1.62 -1.43
N VAL A 372 -8.44 -1.10 -2.65
CA VAL A 372 -9.12 0.17 -2.94
C VAL A 372 -10.12 -0.06 -4.07
N ASN A 373 -11.36 0.38 -3.87
CA ASN A 373 -12.40 0.41 -4.89
C ASN A 373 -12.68 1.86 -5.28
N TYR A 374 -12.09 2.30 -6.40
CA TYR A 374 -12.22 3.66 -6.94
C TYR A 374 -13.62 3.97 -7.49
N GLY A 375 -14.51 2.98 -7.52
CA GLY A 375 -15.94 3.16 -7.77
C GLY A 375 -16.40 3.09 -9.23
N ASN A 376 -15.48 3.08 -10.18
CA ASN A 376 -15.74 2.90 -11.62
C ASN A 376 -15.60 1.44 -12.09
N GLY A 377 -15.54 0.48 -11.16
CA GLY A 377 -15.20 -0.92 -11.43
C GLY A 377 -13.72 -1.23 -11.22
N ASP A 378 -12.89 -0.20 -11.05
CA ASP A 378 -11.48 -0.32 -10.75
C ASP A 378 -11.27 -0.67 -9.27
N ILE A 379 -10.88 -1.92 -9.05
CA ILE A 379 -10.47 -2.43 -7.75
C ILE A 379 -9.02 -2.84 -7.85
N VAL A 380 -8.19 -2.29 -6.97
CA VAL A 380 -6.76 -2.60 -6.92
C VAL A 380 -6.43 -3.18 -5.54
N ASN A 381 -5.66 -4.26 -5.53
CA ASN A 381 -5.34 -5.03 -4.33
C ASN A 381 -3.84 -4.96 -4.03
N GLY A 382 -3.44 -5.36 -2.82
CA GLY A 382 -2.02 -5.49 -2.48
C GLY A 382 -1.26 -4.17 -2.35
N LEU A 383 -1.98 -3.04 -2.22
CA LEU A 383 -1.37 -1.71 -2.20
C LEU A 383 -0.75 -1.39 -0.84
N ILE A 384 0.22 -0.47 -0.86
CA ILE A 384 0.79 0.18 0.32
C ILE A 384 -0.06 1.40 0.61
N GLN A 385 -0.59 1.54 1.83
CA GLN A 385 -1.32 2.73 2.26
C GLN A 385 -0.40 3.66 3.04
N THR A 386 -0.48 4.95 2.77
CA THR A 386 0.32 5.99 3.44
C THR A 386 -0.50 7.24 3.77
N ASP A 387 0.07 8.13 4.58
CA ASP A 387 -0.40 9.50 4.79
C ASP A 387 0.33 10.55 3.91
N VAL A 388 1.11 10.10 2.93
CA VAL A 388 1.77 10.97 1.92
C VAL A 388 0.69 11.61 1.06
N CYS A 389 0.77 12.91 0.80
CA CYS A 389 -0.14 13.57 -0.14
C CYS A 389 0.34 13.41 -1.60
N ALA A 390 -0.61 13.33 -2.52
CA ALA A 390 -0.41 13.31 -3.96
C ALA A 390 -1.69 13.84 -4.65
N GLU A 391 -1.55 14.28 -5.90
CA GLU A 391 -2.63 14.85 -6.71
C GLU A 391 -2.55 14.33 -8.17
N PRO A 392 -3.61 14.51 -9.00
CA PRO A 392 -3.61 14.09 -10.40
C PRO A 392 -2.35 14.50 -11.15
N GLY A 393 -1.73 13.55 -11.85
CA GLY A 393 -0.43 13.69 -12.53
C GLY A 393 0.78 13.16 -11.75
N ASP A 394 0.64 12.96 -10.42
CA ASP A 394 1.66 12.27 -9.62
C ASP A 394 1.64 10.74 -9.81
N SER A 395 0.59 10.19 -10.44
CA SER A 395 0.46 8.77 -10.75
C SER A 395 1.69 8.20 -11.45
N GLY A 396 2.13 7.03 -11.01
CA GLY A 396 3.35 6.37 -11.44
C GLY A 396 4.62 6.86 -10.73
N GLY A 397 4.59 8.05 -10.15
CA GLY A 397 5.74 8.68 -9.50
C GLY A 397 6.33 7.86 -8.35
N SER A 398 7.63 8.03 -8.13
CA SER A 398 8.45 7.26 -7.21
C SER A 398 8.03 7.46 -5.75
N MET A 399 7.84 6.38 -4.99
CA MET A 399 7.90 6.39 -3.53
C MET A 399 9.14 5.63 -3.06
N PHE A 400 9.98 6.30 -2.29
CA PHE A 400 11.30 5.80 -1.89
C PHE A 400 11.59 6.08 -0.41
N ALA A 401 12.57 5.37 0.14
CA ALA A 401 13.11 5.60 1.48
C ALA A 401 14.63 5.51 1.42
N GLU A 402 15.31 6.63 1.68
CA GLU A 402 16.77 6.74 1.49
C GLU A 402 17.16 6.35 0.05
N ASP A 403 17.99 5.32 -0.12
CA ASP A 403 18.48 4.80 -1.40
C ASP A 403 17.61 3.68 -1.99
N ALA A 404 16.42 3.45 -1.43
CA ALA A 404 15.58 2.30 -1.75
C ALA A 404 14.25 2.68 -2.40
N ALA A 405 13.94 2.07 -3.54
CA ALA A 405 12.61 2.09 -4.14
C ALA A 405 11.63 1.28 -3.29
N VAL A 406 10.43 1.83 -3.06
CA VAL A 406 9.39 1.21 -2.22
C VAL A 406 8.09 1.00 -3.00
N GLY A 407 7.61 1.99 -3.75
CA GLY A 407 6.37 1.85 -4.52
C GLY A 407 6.14 2.89 -5.60
N LEU A 408 5.09 2.69 -6.39
CA LEU A 408 4.65 3.53 -7.50
C LEU A 408 3.30 4.15 -7.14
N THR A 409 3.14 5.46 -7.31
CA THR A 409 1.90 6.16 -6.95
C THR A 409 0.72 5.63 -7.78
N SER A 410 -0.36 5.18 -7.13
CA SER A 410 -1.55 4.64 -7.80
C SER A 410 -2.72 5.63 -7.77
N GLY A 411 -3.11 6.05 -6.58
CA GLY A 411 -4.25 6.94 -6.38
C GLY A 411 -4.51 7.14 -4.90
N GLY A 412 -5.60 7.82 -4.56
CA GLY A 412 -5.84 8.18 -3.18
C GLY A 412 -7.10 8.98 -2.96
N SER A 413 -7.16 9.66 -1.83
CA SER A 413 -8.21 10.60 -1.48
C SER A 413 -7.63 11.76 -0.69
N GLY A 414 -8.17 12.97 -0.91
CA GLY A 414 -7.62 14.20 -0.33
C GLY A 414 -6.70 14.91 -1.32
N ASP A 415 -5.88 15.83 -0.81
CA ASP A 415 -4.97 16.67 -1.58
C ASP A 415 -3.77 17.12 -0.70
N CYS A 416 -2.80 17.84 -1.28
CA CYS A 416 -1.63 18.32 -0.54
C CYS A 416 -1.89 19.56 0.34
N THR A 417 -3.10 20.10 0.36
CA THR A 417 -3.51 21.22 1.23
C THR A 417 -4.19 20.74 2.50
N GLN A 418 -5.11 19.78 2.40
CA GLN A 418 -5.95 19.25 3.48
C GLN A 418 -5.42 17.93 4.06
N GLY A 419 -4.43 17.35 3.38
CA GLY A 419 -3.92 16.01 3.62
C GLY A 419 -4.89 14.94 3.12
N GLY A 420 -4.40 13.71 3.09
CA GLY A 420 -5.13 12.62 2.46
C GLY A 420 -4.57 11.26 2.80
N GLU A 421 -4.99 10.28 2.00
CA GLU A 421 -4.43 8.94 1.99
C GLU A 421 -4.04 8.62 0.55
N THR A 422 -2.80 8.19 0.35
CA THR A 422 -2.31 7.79 -0.98
C THR A 422 -1.88 6.33 -0.93
N PHE A 423 -2.24 5.60 -1.98
CA PHE A 423 -1.92 4.21 -2.18
C PHE A 423 -0.86 4.05 -3.26
N PHE A 424 0.02 3.07 -3.04
CA PHE A 424 1.16 2.80 -3.90
C PHE A 424 1.23 1.32 -4.23
N GLN A 425 1.49 1.01 -5.50
CA GLN A 425 1.84 -0.34 -5.94
C GLN A 425 3.24 -0.68 -5.42
N PRO A 426 3.45 -1.79 -4.69
CA PRO A 426 4.79 -2.25 -4.33
C PRO A 426 5.69 -2.40 -5.55
N VAL A 427 6.86 -1.75 -5.52
CA VAL A 427 7.81 -1.81 -6.64
C VAL A 427 8.40 -3.21 -6.79
N THR A 428 8.59 -3.93 -5.69
CA THR A 428 9.11 -5.30 -5.68
C THR A 428 8.21 -6.26 -6.45
N ALA A 429 6.89 -6.13 -6.31
CA ALA A 429 5.93 -6.91 -7.07
C ALA A 429 5.97 -6.57 -8.58
N ALA A 430 6.14 -5.29 -8.94
CA ALA A 430 6.28 -4.87 -10.34
C ALA A 430 7.58 -5.43 -10.96
N LEU A 431 8.70 -5.39 -10.23
CA LEU A 431 9.98 -5.96 -10.67
C LEU A 431 9.88 -7.48 -10.86
N GLU A 432 9.26 -8.20 -9.92
CA GLU A 432 9.04 -9.64 -10.03
C GLU A 432 8.19 -9.99 -11.26
N ALA A 433 7.08 -9.29 -11.47
CA ALA A 433 6.17 -9.56 -12.58
C ALA A 433 6.78 -9.27 -13.96
N THR A 434 7.67 -8.29 -14.05
CA THR A 434 8.25 -7.83 -15.32
C THR A 434 9.63 -8.43 -15.62
N GLY A 435 10.31 -8.97 -14.61
CA GLY A 435 11.73 -9.36 -14.70
C GLY A 435 12.70 -8.18 -14.75
N ALA A 436 12.21 -6.96 -14.48
CA ALA A 436 13.03 -5.75 -14.47
C ALA A 436 13.91 -5.67 -13.21
N VAL A 437 15.05 -4.99 -13.33
CA VAL A 437 15.98 -4.76 -12.22
C VAL A 437 16.30 -3.27 -12.04
N ILE A 438 16.42 -2.83 -10.78
CA ILE A 438 16.79 -1.47 -10.38
C ILE A 438 18.31 -1.39 -10.11
N GLY A 439 18.93 -0.25 -10.41
CA GLY A 439 20.33 0.06 -10.12
C GLY A 439 21.27 -0.09 -11.31
N ALA A 440 22.44 0.56 -11.24
CA ALA A 440 23.41 0.68 -12.32
C ALA A 440 24.24 -0.60 -12.60
N ASP A 441 24.14 -1.62 -11.74
CA ASP A 441 24.92 -2.86 -11.85
C ASP A 441 23.99 -4.07 -12.00
N GLY A 442 23.56 -4.36 -13.22
CA GLY A 442 23.03 -5.68 -13.62
C GLY A 442 24.08 -6.82 -13.55
N GLY A 443 24.95 -6.80 -12.53
CA GLY A 443 26.12 -7.66 -12.42
C GLY A 443 26.79 -7.59 -11.04
N GLY A 444 26.12 -8.03 -9.97
CA GLY A 444 26.80 -8.21 -8.69
C GLY A 444 25.90 -8.56 -7.51
N ALA A 445 25.69 -9.86 -7.29
CA ALA A 445 24.90 -10.48 -6.22
C ALA A 445 23.38 -10.22 -6.33
N GLY A 446 22.59 -11.16 -6.85
CA GLY A 446 22.62 -12.54 -6.38
C GLY A 446 22.44 -12.63 -4.85
N GLY A 447 21.85 -11.61 -4.22
CA GLY A 447 21.08 -11.78 -2.99
C GLY A 447 19.75 -12.39 -3.39
N GLY A 448 19.76 -13.68 -3.68
CA GLY A 448 18.55 -14.48 -3.66
C GLY A 448 17.99 -14.51 -2.25
N ASP A 449 17.37 -13.41 -1.83
CA ASP A 449 16.16 -13.53 -1.03
C ASP A 449 15.08 -13.84 -2.05
N ALA A 450 15.02 -15.13 -2.43
CA ALA A 450 13.77 -15.70 -2.89
C ALA A 450 12.77 -15.40 -1.77
N ALA A 451 12.05 -14.28 -1.92
CA ALA A 451 10.83 -14.06 -1.19
C ALA A 451 9.91 -15.15 -1.72
N GLY A 452 9.85 -16.25 -0.99
CA GLY A 452 8.59 -16.95 -0.85
C GLY A 452 7.61 -15.87 -0.41
N GLY A 453 6.91 -15.29 -1.38
CA GLY A 453 5.60 -14.78 -1.12
C GLY A 453 4.90 -15.88 -0.34
N ALA A 454 4.41 -15.55 0.85
CA ALA A 454 3.14 -16.14 1.24
C ALA A 454 2.14 -15.66 0.19
N GLY A 455 2.17 -16.30 -0.98
CA GLY A 455 1.08 -16.33 -1.90
C GLY A 455 -0.01 -17.08 -1.17
N ASP A 456 -0.94 -16.33 -0.59
CA ASP A 456 -2.31 -16.78 -0.60
C ASP A 456 -2.91 -16.16 -1.85
N ALA A 457 -2.86 -16.94 -2.93
CA ALA A 457 -3.47 -16.63 -4.20
C ALA A 457 -4.91 -16.15 -3.99
N ALA A 458 -5.22 -14.93 -4.42
CA ALA A 458 -6.57 -14.59 -4.83
C ALA A 458 -6.85 -15.37 -6.12
N GLY A 459 -7.22 -16.65 -5.97
CA GLY A 459 -7.71 -17.47 -7.06
C GLY A 459 -9.03 -16.88 -7.56
N GLY A 460 -9.04 -16.44 -8.82
CA GLY A 460 -10.24 -16.03 -9.52
C GLY A 460 -11.31 -17.14 -9.47
N ALA A 461 -12.47 -16.83 -8.92
CA ALA A 461 -13.63 -17.70 -8.94
C ALA A 461 -14.33 -17.60 -10.30
N GLY A 462 -13.81 -18.34 -11.30
CA GLY A 462 -14.57 -18.72 -12.49
C GLY A 462 -15.43 -19.94 -12.18
N GLY A 463 -16.75 -19.75 -12.11
CA GLY A 463 -17.70 -20.80 -11.78
C GLY A 463 -17.79 -21.90 -12.85
N ALA A 464 -17.64 -23.15 -12.42
CA ALA A 464 -18.09 -24.32 -13.16
C ALA A 464 -19.23 -25.00 -12.38
N ALA A 465 -20.43 -24.93 -12.92
CA ALA A 465 -21.58 -25.69 -12.47
C ALA A 465 -21.49 -27.14 -12.98
N GLY A 466 -21.86 -28.10 -12.13
CA GLY A 466 -22.37 -29.39 -12.61
C GLY A 466 -22.06 -30.60 -11.74
N GLY A 467 -23.11 -31.16 -11.11
CA GLY A 467 -23.29 -32.61 -11.04
C GLY A 467 -23.04 -33.28 -9.69
N ALA A 468 -24.12 -33.41 -8.91
CA ALA A 468 -24.23 -34.38 -7.83
C ALA A 468 -24.21 -35.82 -8.34
N GLY A 469 -23.66 -36.74 -7.54
CA GLY A 469 -23.76 -38.19 -7.74
C GLY A 469 -23.27 -38.96 -6.51
N ASP A 470 -24.22 -39.47 -5.74
CA ASP A 470 -24.03 -40.38 -4.60
C ASP A 470 -23.30 -41.68 -4.97
N ALA A 471 -22.47 -42.21 -4.05
CA ALA A 471 -22.52 -43.61 -3.61
C ALA A 471 -21.45 -43.96 -2.56
N ALA A 472 -21.95 -44.26 -1.36
CA ALA A 472 -21.59 -45.34 -0.44
C ALA A 472 -20.23 -46.07 -0.55
N GLY A 473 -19.53 -46.09 0.59
CA GLY A 473 -19.31 -47.33 1.35
C GLY A 473 -18.05 -48.15 1.05
N GLY A 474 -17.22 -48.35 2.06
CA GLY A 474 -16.22 -49.43 2.06
C GLY A 474 -15.04 -49.17 2.98
N ALA A 475 -15.19 -49.52 4.26
CA ALA A 475 -14.07 -49.74 5.17
C ALA A 475 -13.28 -50.99 4.73
N GLY A 476 -11.96 -50.95 4.86
CA GLY A 476 -11.08 -52.08 4.57
C GLY A 476 -9.65 -51.83 5.05
N ASP A 477 -9.36 -52.38 6.22
CA ASP A 477 -8.11 -52.29 6.96
C ASP A 477 -6.87 -52.91 6.27
N THR A 478 -5.74 -52.28 6.59
CA THR A 478 -4.43 -52.88 6.93
C THR A 478 -3.60 -53.66 5.91
N ALA A 479 -2.35 -53.17 5.87
CA ALA A 479 -1.09 -53.91 5.97
C ALA A 479 -0.47 -54.52 4.71
N GLY A 480 0.78 -54.10 4.50
CA GLY A 480 1.85 -55.08 4.50
C GLY A 480 2.68 -55.14 3.22
N ALA A 481 3.77 -54.36 3.25
CA ALA A 481 5.12 -54.74 2.85
C ALA A 481 5.36 -55.40 1.47
N GLY A 482 6.37 -54.84 0.77
CA GLY A 482 7.38 -55.70 0.17
C GLY A 482 7.69 -55.46 -1.30
N ASN A 483 8.67 -54.58 -1.51
CA ASN A 483 9.86 -54.82 -2.32
C ASN A 483 9.73 -55.04 -3.85
N ALA A 484 10.31 -54.07 -4.56
CA ALA A 484 11.26 -54.18 -5.69
C ALA A 484 11.01 -55.17 -6.82
N GLY A 485 11.09 -54.66 -8.05
CA GLY A 485 11.43 -55.48 -9.22
C GLY A 485 11.14 -54.79 -10.54
N ALA A 486 12.15 -54.13 -11.10
CA ALA A 486 12.18 -53.64 -12.47
C ALA A 486 12.26 -54.78 -13.50
N GLY A 487 11.87 -54.48 -14.74
CA GLY A 487 12.05 -55.30 -15.96
C GLY A 487 10.76 -55.32 -16.78
N ASP A 488 10.54 -54.36 -17.68
CA ASP A 488 11.07 -54.21 -19.04
C ASP A 488 10.49 -55.19 -20.09
N ALA A 489 10.18 -54.58 -21.24
CA ALA A 489 9.97 -55.09 -22.59
C ALA A 489 8.68 -55.86 -22.94
N GLY A 490 7.98 -55.32 -23.95
CA GLY A 490 6.95 -56.06 -24.69
C GLY A 490 6.21 -55.23 -25.73
N ALA A 491 6.83 -55.05 -26.89
CA ALA A 491 6.31 -54.35 -28.07
C ALA A 491 5.10 -55.03 -28.76
N GLY A 492 4.42 -54.25 -29.61
CA GLY A 492 3.47 -54.69 -30.67
C GLY A 492 2.39 -53.62 -30.87
N ASP A 493 2.58 -52.62 -31.73
CA ASP A 493 2.49 -52.58 -33.20
C ASP A 493 1.08 -52.83 -33.80
N ALA A 494 0.80 -52.06 -34.84
CA ALA A 494 -0.39 -51.96 -35.70
C ALA A 494 -1.62 -51.24 -35.11
N GLY A 495 -2.27 -50.30 -35.78
CA GLY A 495 -2.13 -49.84 -37.15
C GLY A 495 -3.17 -48.76 -37.44
N ALA A 496 -2.83 -47.90 -38.39
CA ALA A 496 -3.64 -46.81 -38.90
C ALA A 496 -4.98 -47.25 -39.50
N ALA A 497 -5.98 -46.36 -39.49
CA ALA A 497 -6.53 -45.77 -40.71
C ALA A 497 -7.69 -44.80 -40.41
N ALA A 498 -7.67 -43.70 -41.16
CA ALA A 498 -8.69 -42.68 -41.29
C ALA A 498 -9.99 -43.20 -41.91
N GLY A 499 -11.07 -42.44 -41.76
CA GLY A 499 -12.28 -42.61 -42.57
C GLY A 499 -13.42 -41.71 -42.14
N ALA A 500 -13.51 -40.53 -42.75
CA ALA A 500 -14.72 -39.71 -42.78
C ALA A 500 -15.83 -40.39 -43.59
N GLY A 501 -17.09 -40.13 -43.23
CA GLY A 501 -18.25 -40.60 -43.97
C GLY A 501 -19.57 -40.15 -43.37
N ASP A 502 -20.04 -39.00 -43.84
CA ASP A 502 -21.41 -38.48 -43.74
C ASP A 502 -22.40 -39.40 -44.50
N THR A 503 -23.63 -39.55 -43.97
CA THR A 503 -24.91 -39.42 -44.70
C THR A 503 -26.13 -39.82 -43.84
N GLY A 504 -26.99 -38.82 -43.57
CA GLY A 504 -28.47 -38.89 -43.54
C GLY A 504 -29.18 -39.78 -42.50
N SER A 505 -30.44 -39.59 -42.14
CA SER A 505 -31.47 -38.57 -42.30
C SER A 505 -32.67 -39.04 -41.45
N GLU A 506 -33.56 -38.11 -41.08
CA GLU A 506 -34.94 -38.32 -40.60
C GLU A 506 -35.15 -38.76 -39.13
N ALA A 507 -35.68 -37.84 -38.31
CA ALA A 507 -37.12 -37.75 -38.05
C ALA A 507 -37.41 -36.70 -36.94
N GLY A 508 -38.02 -35.57 -37.32
CA GLY A 508 -38.64 -34.62 -36.41
C GLY A 508 -40.16 -34.60 -36.66
N GLN A 509 -40.93 -34.96 -35.64
CA GLN A 509 -42.40 -34.90 -35.62
C GLN A 509 -42.86 -33.48 -35.33
N GLY A 510 -43.80 -32.98 -36.14
CA GLY A 510 -44.60 -31.80 -35.83
C GLY A 510 -45.98 -32.20 -35.31
N ILE A 511 -46.47 -31.44 -34.32
CA ILE A 511 -47.89 -31.31 -34.01
C ILE A 511 -48.16 -29.83 -33.68
N ASN A 512 -48.93 -29.22 -34.59
CA ASN A 512 -49.73 -27.97 -34.56
C ASN A 512 -49.12 -26.63 -34.16
#